data_AF-A0A850CCD7-F1
#
_entry.id   AF-A0A850CCD7-F1
#
_cell.length_a   1.000
_cell.length_b   1.000
_cell.length_c   1.000
_cell.angle_alpha   90.00
_cell.angle_beta   90.00
_cell.angle_gamma   90.00
#
_symmetry.space_group_name_H-M   'P 1'
#
loop_
_entity.id
_entity.type
_entity.pdbx_description
1 polymer ?
#
loop_
_entity_poly.entity_id
_entity_poly.type
_entity_poly.pdbx_seq_one_letter_code
_entity_poly.pdbx_strand_id
1 'polypeptide(L)'
;MGDRAEPEAGRLEQLARSGPYLRVLLLAGLVGVPVSAVAFAFLALLHRLTALVWEDLPADLGLDPVPWWWPAPWLLLGGLLTGAAIKWTPGGAGHLPIDGLSAEPVKPAYLPGVLLAAVGGLPLGVVLGPEAPLMAVGAATALMLARRTQGTPAAGIVGTSGSAAAVAVIFGSPLVAAVFILEAAGFAGPKLTKLLLPCLLSAGVGALIFTGLGAWTGLPVSSLELPGLPDATLHVTDLLWTVPAAVAI
;
A
#
# COMPACT_ATOMS: atom_id res chain seq x y z
N MET A 1 15.72 -23.07 34.57
CA MET A 1 15.71 -22.59 33.16
C MET A 1 14.25 -22.29 32.82
N GLY A 2 13.81 -21.06 33.09
CA GLY A 2 12.40 -20.67 33.00
C GLY A 2 12.11 -19.53 33.96
N ASP A 3 12.47 -18.29 33.59
CA ASP A 3 12.05 -17.07 34.31
C ASP A 3 12.36 -15.76 33.52
N ARG A 4 12.07 -15.70 32.21
CA ARG A 4 12.28 -14.45 31.43
C ARG A 4 11.10 -14.01 30.55
N ALA A 5 10.02 -14.76 30.48
CA ALA A 5 8.87 -14.43 29.64
C ALA A 5 7.80 -13.55 30.34
N GLU A 6 7.66 -13.65 31.67
CA GLU A 6 6.64 -12.90 32.43
C GLU A 6 6.86 -11.37 32.57
N PRO A 7 8.08 -10.78 32.54
CA PRO A 7 8.24 -9.33 32.75
C PRO A 7 7.94 -8.47 31.50
N GLU A 8 7.87 -9.03 30.29
CA GLU A 8 7.56 -8.27 29.07
C GLU A 8 6.05 -8.14 28.83
N ALA A 9 5.28 -9.21 29.07
CA ALA A 9 3.82 -9.21 28.88
C ALA A 9 3.12 -8.16 29.77
N GLY A 10 3.45 -8.12 31.07
CA GLY A 10 2.90 -7.13 32.00
C GLY A 10 3.31 -5.69 31.68
N ARG A 11 4.49 -5.49 31.08
CA ARG A 11 4.97 -4.18 30.64
C ARG A 11 4.23 -3.70 29.39
N LEU A 12 3.90 -4.60 28.46
CA LEU A 12 3.07 -4.31 27.30
C LEU A 12 1.63 -3.99 27.69
N GLU A 13 1.05 -4.69 28.66
CA GLU A 13 -0.29 -4.38 29.19
C GLU A 13 -0.34 -3.00 29.87
N GLN A 14 0.66 -2.66 30.69
CA GLN A 14 0.76 -1.32 31.30
C GLN A 14 0.93 -0.22 30.25
N LEU A 15 1.69 -0.48 29.18
CA LEU A 15 1.86 0.46 28.08
C LEU A 15 0.58 0.62 27.26
N ALA A 16 -0.12 -0.49 26.98
CA ALA A 16 -1.39 -0.51 26.27
C ALA A 16 -2.48 0.26 27.03
N ARG A 17 -2.44 0.24 28.37
CA ARG A 17 -3.36 0.99 29.24
C ARG A 17 -2.93 2.43 29.51
N SER A 18 -1.81 2.90 28.97
CA SER A 18 -1.42 4.30 29.12
C SER A 18 -2.34 5.22 28.29
N GLY A 19 -2.91 6.24 28.92
CA GLY A 19 -3.81 7.19 28.27
C GLY A 19 -3.28 7.80 26.96
N PRO A 20 -1.98 8.16 26.86
CA PRO A 20 -1.39 8.63 25.60
C PRO A 20 -1.40 7.58 24.48
N TYR A 21 -1.13 6.31 24.80
CA TYR A 21 -1.11 5.24 23.80
C TYR A 21 -2.51 4.91 23.27
N LEU A 22 -3.51 4.87 24.15
CA LEU A 22 -4.91 4.69 23.74
C LEU A 22 -5.38 5.79 22.78
N ARG A 23 -4.96 7.05 23.00
CA ARG A 23 -5.26 8.15 22.08
C ARG A 23 -4.64 7.93 20.70
N VAL A 24 -3.40 7.46 20.63
CA VAL A 24 -2.74 7.12 19.36
C VAL A 24 -3.45 5.96 18.67
N LEU A 25 -3.85 4.94 19.44
CA LEU A 25 -4.58 3.79 18.92
C LEU A 25 -5.93 4.19 18.32
N LEU A 26 -6.71 5.00 19.04
CA LEU A 26 -7.99 5.54 18.55
C LEU A 26 -7.78 6.41 17.31
N LEU A 27 -6.76 7.27 17.31
CA LEU A 27 -6.44 8.12 16.17
C LEU A 27 -6.06 7.28 14.94
N ALA A 28 -5.23 6.24 15.10
CA ALA A 28 -4.84 5.34 14.03
C ALA A 28 -6.06 4.62 13.42
N GLY A 29 -6.95 4.08 14.27
CA GLY A 29 -8.19 3.44 13.80
C GLY A 29 -9.12 4.42 13.06
N LEU A 30 -9.31 5.63 13.59
CA LEU A 30 -10.15 6.65 12.96
C LEU A 30 -9.61 7.12 11.62
N VAL A 31 -8.29 7.26 11.49
CA VAL A 31 -7.62 7.68 10.27
C VAL A 31 -7.71 6.61 9.17
N GLY A 32 -7.78 5.33 9.53
CA GLY A 32 -7.97 4.24 8.57
C GLY A 32 -9.21 4.43 7.67
N VAL A 33 -10.30 5.00 8.19
CA VAL A 33 -11.54 5.21 7.43
C VAL A 33 -11.33 6.13 6.21
N PRO A 34 -10.96 7.42 6.38
CA PRO A 34 -10.74 8.32 5.24
C PRO A 34 -9.54 7.91 4.39
N VAL A 35 -8.49 7.33 4.99
CA VAL A 35 -7.35 6.81 4.22
C VAL A 35 -7.80 5.75 3.22
N SER A 36 -8.61 4.79 3.66
CA SER A 36 -9.07 3.71 2.80
C SER A 36 -10.03 4.18 1.71
N ALA A 37 -10.86 5.19 2.00
CA ALA A 37 -11.69 5.81 0.96
C ALA A 37 -10.84 6.50 -0.12
N VAL A 38 -9.79 7.24 0.28
CA VAL A 38 -8.88 7.92 -0.68
C VAL A 38 -8.05 6.89 -1.46
N ALA A 39 -7.55 5.85 -0.81
CA ALA A 39 -6.81 4.76 -1.44
C ALA A 39 -7.68 4.02 -2.48
N PHE A 40 -8.93 3.72 -2.12
CA PHE A 40 -9.90 3.11 -3.03
C PHE A 40 -10.19 3.99 -4.24
N ALA A 41 -10.45 5.28 -4.02
CA ALA A 41 -10.69 6.24 -5.10
C ALA A 41 -9.48 6.37 -6.05
N PHE A 42 -8.27 6.35 -5.49
CA PHE A 42 -7.05 6.38 -6.27
C PHE A 42 -6.90 5.12 -7.15
N LEU A 43 -7.15 3.93 -6.60
CA LEU A 43 -7.10 2.68 -7.37
C LEU A 43 -8.17 2.65 -8.47
N ALA A 44 -9.39 3.09 -8.16
CA ALA A 44 -10.48 3.20 -9.12
C ALA A 44 -10.14 4.17 -10.27
N LEU A 45 -9.48 5.29 -9.96
CA LEU A 45 -8.99 6.25 -10.96
C LEU A 45 -7.96 5.59 -11.89
N LEU A 46 -6.97 4.89 -11.33
CA LEU A 46 -5.95 4.19 -12.13
C LEU A 46 -6.62 3.16 -13.06
N HIS A 47 -7.50 2.33 -12.52
CA HIS A 47 -8.23 1.32 -13.31
C HIS A 47 -9.04 1.96 -14.44
N ARG A 48 -9.76 3.06 -14.17
CA ARG A 48 -10.56 3.77 -15.18
C ARG A 48 -9.68 4.36 -16.28
N LEU A 49 -8.53 4.95 -15.93
CA LEU A 49 -7.59 5.50 -16.89
C LEU A 49 -6.92 4.41 -17.74
N THR A 50 -6.61 3.26 -17.15
CA THR A 50 -6.09 2.10 -17.89
C THR A 50 -7.13 1.62 -18.90
N ALA A 51 -8.36 1.36 -18.48
CA ALA A 51 -9.44 0.95 -19.40
C ALA A 51 -9.67 1.99 -20.50
N LEU A 52 -9.63 3.29 -20.16
CA LEU A 52 -9.76 4.36 -21.13
C LEU A 52 -8.68 4.29 -22.23
N VAL A 53 -7.42 4.11 -21.84
CA VAL A 53 -6.27 4.12 -22.77
C VAL A 53 -6.17 2.85 -23.60
N TRP A 54 -6.48 1.70 -23.01
CA TRP A 54 -6.22 0.39 -23.61
C TRP A 54 -7.45 -0.28 -24.23
N GLU A 55 -8.67 0.14 -23.86
CA GLU A 55 -9.91 -0.47 -24.34
C GLU A 55 -10.82 0.58 -25.02
N ASP A 56 -11.23 1.61 -24.29
CA ASP A 56 -12.24 2.58 -24.79
C ASP A 56 -11.71 3.41 -25.97
N LEU A 57 -10.52 4.02 -25.85
CA LEU A 57 -9.94 4.88 -26.90
C LEU A 57 -9.69 4.13 -28.23
N PRO A 58 -9.06 2.93 -28.22
CA PRO A 58 -8.94 2.14 -29.44
C PRO A 58 -10.31 1.81 -30.05
N ALA A 59 -11.29 1.41 -29.24
CA ALA A 59 -12.63 1.08 -29.70
C ALA A 59 -13.33 2.29 -30.34
N ASP A 60 -13.29 3.45 -29.70
CA ASP A 60 -13.86 4.72 -30.19
C ASP A 60 -13.21 5.19 -31.50
N LEU A 61 -11.95 4.85 -31.71
CA LEU A 61 -11.21 5.14 -32.94
C LEU A 61 -11.38 4.07 -34.02
N GLY A 62 -12.14 3.00 -33.76
CA GLY A 62 -12.34 1.88 -34.69
C GLY A 62 -11.10 1.01 -34.90
N LEU A 63 -10.21 0.98 -33.92
CA LEU A 63 -8.95 0.24 -33.95
C LEU A 63 -9.12 -1.16 -33.37
N ASP A 64 -9.76 -2.07 -34.12
CA ASP A 64 -9.92 -3.48 -33.78
C ASP A 64 -9.41 -4.40 -34.92
N PRO A 65 -8.30 -5.15 -34.72
CA PRO A 65 -7.50 -5.26 -33.49
C PRO A 65 -6.65 -4.02 -33.21
N VAL A 66 -6.31 -3.80 -31.93
CA VAL A 66 -5.46 -2.69 -31.48
C VAL A 66 -4.10 -2.73 -32.20
N PRO A 67 -3.69 -1.64 -32.89
CA PRO A 67 -2.43 -1.60 -33.61
C PRO A 67 -1.21 -1.79 -32.69
N TRP A 68 -0.19 -2.48 -33.20
CA TRP A 68 1.07 -2.73 -32.48
C TRP A 68 1.80 -1.46 -32.03
N TRP A 69 1.57 -0.32 -32.70
CA TRP A 69 2.18 0.97 -32.36
C TRP A 69 1.43 1.73 -31.26
N TRP A 70 0.23 1.29 -30.88
CA TRP A 70 -0.62 1.98 -29.90
C TRP A 70 0.08 2.27 -28.56
N PRO A 71 0.90 1.37 -27.98
CA PRO A 71 1.64 1.66 -26.75
C PRO A 71 2.63 2.84 -26.86
N ALA A 72 3.22 3.08 -28.03
CA ALA A 72 4.35 4.00 -28.19
C ALA A 72 4.05 5.45 -27.74
N PRO A 73 2.96 6.12 -28.18
CA PRO A 73 2.63 7.46 -27.72
C PRO A 73 2.35 7.54 -26.21
N TRP A 74 1.70 6.53 -25.64
CA TRP A 74 1.37 6.50 -24.22
C TRP A 74 2.61 6.29 -23.35
N LEU A 75 3.52 5.41 -23.76
CA LEU A 75 4.80 5.22 -23.08
C LEU A 75 5.66 6.50 -23.12
N LEU A 76 5.67 7.21 -24.26
CA LEU A 76 6.35 8.50 -24.38
C LEU A 76 5.74 9.53 -23.41
N LEU A 77 4.41 9.64 -23.41
CA LEU A 77 3.69 10.55 -22.51
C LEU A 77 3.94 10.19 -21.04
N GLY A 78 3.93 8.91 -20.68
CA GLY A 78 4.19 8.44 -19.33
C GLY A 78 5.62 8.74 -18.87
N GLY A 79 6.61 8.58 -19.75
CA GLY A 79 7.99 9.00 -19.50
C GLY A 79 8.11 10.50 -19.29
N LEU A 80 7.43 11.32 -20.10
CA LEU A 80 7.43 12.79 -19.97
C LEU A 80 6.77 13.24 -18.66
N LEU A 81 5.60 12.71 -18.31
CA LEU A 81 4.89 13.05 -17.07
C LEU A 81 5.68 12.62 -15.85
N THR A 82 6.23 11.41 -15.84
CA THR A 82 7.06 10.91 -14.75
C THR A 82 8.34 11.73 -14.61
N GLY A 83 9.01 12.04 -15.72
CA GLY A 83 10.21 12.89 -15.73
C GLY A 83 9.91 14.31 -15.23
N ALA A 84 8.76 14.89 -15.61
CA ALA A 84 8.29 16.17 -15.10
C ALA A 84 8.02 16.12 -13.59
N ALA A 85 7.39 15.05 -13.10
CA ALA A 85 7.17 14.82 -11.67
C ALA A 85 8.50 14.86 -10.91
N ILE A 86 9.48 14.06 -11.33
CA ILE A 86 10.79 13.96 -10.69
C ILE A 86 11.52 15.30 -10.70
N LYS A 87 11.46 16.03 -11.81
CA LYS A 87 12.20 17.28 -12.01
C LYS A 87 11.61 18.47 -11.23
N TRP A 88 10.28 18.59 -11.18
CA TRP A 88 9.62 19.81 -10.71
C TRP A 88 8.91 19.68 -9.37
N THR A 89 8.74 18.47 -8.85
CA THR A 89 8.07 18.27 -7.55
C THR A 89 9.08 17.94 -6.45
N PRO A 90 8.82 18.39 -5.20
CA PRO A 90 9.67 18.07 -4.07
C PRO A 90 9.57 16.57 -3.73
N GLY A 91 10.69 15.97 -3.32
CA GLY A 91 10.73 14.57 -2.91
C GLY A 91 10.83 13.57 -4.06
N GLY A 92 11.22 14.00 -5.27
CA GLY A 92 11.64 13.12 -6.35
C GLY A 92 10.56 12.16 -6.88
N ALA A 93 9.28 12.50 -6.67
CA ALA A 93 8.12 11.67 -7.00
C ALA A 93 8.03 10.31 -6.26
N GLY A 94 8.73 10.14 -5.12
CA GLY A 94 8.62 8.94 -4.30
C GLY A 94 9.95 8.50 -3.68
N HIS A 95 9.92 7.37 -2.97
CA HIS A 95 11.13 6.72 -2.49
C HIS A 95 11.80 5.94 -3.64
N LEU A 96 13.12 5.78 -3.59
CA LEU A 96 13.81 4.95 -4.56
C LEU A 96 13.64 3.47 -4.16
N PRO A 97 13.26 2.58 -5.10
CA PRO A 97 13.10 1.14 -4.80
C PRO A 97 14.38 0.47 -4.28
N ILE A 98 15.56 0.99 -4.62
CA ILE A 98 16.86 0.45 -4.20
C ILE A 98 17.10 0.58 -2.68
N ASP A 99 16.40 1.50 -2.02
CA ASP A 99 16.51 1.72 -0.58
C ASP A 99 15.69 0.69 0.22
N GLY A 100 14.94 -0.19 -0.45
CA GLY A 100 14.08 -1.20 0.16
C GLY A 100 12.78 -0.63 0.73
N LEU A 101 12.06 -1.47 1.50
CA LEU A 101 10.84 -1.05 2.18
C LEU A 101 11.18 -0.17 3.38
N SER A 102 10.72 1.07 3.38
CA SER A 102 10.85 1.98 4.52
C SER A 102 9.52 2.14 5.24
N ALA A 103 9.54 1.99 6.57
CA ALA A 103 8.41 2.31 7.43
C ALA A 103 8.23 3.83 7.64
N GLU A 104 9.14 4.66 7.11
CA GLU A 104 9.09 6.12 7.30
C GLU A 104 7.95 6.75 6.48
N PRO A 105 7.00 7.45 7.12
CA PRO A 105 5.87 8.04 6.43
C PRO A 105 6.29 9.10 5.41
N VAL A 106 5.71 9.02 4.20
CA VAL A 106 5.89 10.06 3.17
C VAL A 106 5.32 11.38 3.65
N LYS A 107 6.12 12.44 3.56
CA LYS A 107 5.70 13.80 3.92
C LYS A 107 4.56 14.24 2.98
N PRO A 108 3.48 14.87 3.49
CA PRO A 108 2.38 15.34 2.65
C PRO A 108 2.79 16.25 1.50
N ALA A 109 3.88 17.01 1.67
CA ALA A 109 4.42 17.89 0.63
C ALA A 109 4.93 17.14 -0.61
N TYR A 110 5.30 15.85 -0.49
CA TYR A 110 5.82 15.03 -1.59
C TYR A 110 4.71 14.29 -2.35
N LEU A 111 3.50 14.23 -1.77
CA LEU A 111 2.37 13.52 -2.35
C LEU A 111 2.01 13.97 -3.78
N PRO A 112 1.99 15.28 -4.11
CA PRO A 112 1.65 15.71 -5.48
C PRO A 112 2.59 15.12 -6.53
N GLY A 113 3.88 14.99 -6.21
CA GLY A 113 4.86 14.36 -7.10
C GLY A 113 4.59 12.89 -7.33
N VAL A 114 4.34 12.17 -6.23
CA VAL A 114 4.01 10.73 -6.28
C VAL A 114 2.73 10.49 -7.09
N LEU A 115 1.69 11.29 -6.87
CA LEU A 115 0.44 11.18 -7.60
C LEU A 115 0.61 11.48 -9.09
N LEU A 116 1.40 12.52 -9.44
CA LEU A 116 1.64 12.88 -10.83
C LEU A 116 2.42 11.78 -11.56
N ALA A 117 3.44 11.20 -10.93
CA ALA A 117 4.17 10.06 -11.47
C ALA A 117 3.29 8.81 -11.59
N ALA A 118 2.49 8.49 -10.56
CA ALA A 118 1.67 7.29 -10.57
C ALA A 118 0.52 7.37 -11.58
N VAL A 119 -0.22 8.48 -11.63
CA VAL A 119 -1.31 8.71 -12.59
C VAL A 119 -0.76 8.90 -14.01
N GLY A 120 0.40 9.54 -14.15
CA GLY A 120 1.03 9.74 -15.44
C GLY A 120 1.73 8.50 -16.00
N GLY A 121 2.19 7.59 -15.14
CA GLY A 121 2.96 6.41 -15.56
C GLY A 121 2.14 5.13 -15.62
N LEU A 122 1.44 4.78 -14.54
CA LEU A 122 0.85 3.44 -14.38
C LEU A 122 -0.22 3.13 -15.43
N PRO A 123 -1.21 4.00 -15.70
CA PRO A 123 -2.21 3.73 -16.72
C PRO A 123 -1.61 3.71 -18.14
N LEU A 124 -0.45 4.33 -18.34
CA LEU A 124 0.18 4.50 -19.65
C LEU A 124 1.20 3.38 -19.99
N GLY A 125 1.27 2.33 -19.17
CA GLY A 125 2.05 1.13 -19.46
C GLY A 125 3.40 1.05 -18.75
N VAL A 126 3.67 1.90 -17.77
CA VAL A 126 4.84 1.72 -16.89
C VAL A 126 4.65 0.45 -16.06
N VAL A 127 5.63 -0.46 -16.13
CA VAL A 127 5.62 -1.75 -15.42
C VAL A 127 6.07 -1.56 -13.96
N LEU A 128 5.20 -0.94 -13.18
CA LEU A 128 5.31 -0.79 -11.74
C LEU A 128 3.93 -1.07 -11.13
N GLY A 129 3.91 -1.51 -9.87
CA GLY A 129 2.65 -1.64 -9.14
C GLY A 129 2.26 -0.34 -8.40
N PRO A 130 0.98 -0.21 -8.01
CA PRO A 130 0.47 0.97 -7.30
C PRO A 130 0.76 0.94 -5.79
N GLU A 131 1.53 -0.03 -5.27
CA GLU A 131 1.76 -0.24 -3.84
C GLU A 131 2.47 0.97 -3.20
N ALA A 132 3.59 1.39 -3.78
CA ALA A 132 4.37 2.53 -3.30
C ALA A 132 3.57 3.86 -3.33
N PRO A 133 2.88 4.21 -4.44
CA PRO A 133 1.95 5.35 -4.47
C PRO A 133 0.84 5.27 -3.42
N LEU A 134 0.23 4.11 -3.24
CA LEU A 134 -0.84 3.92 -2.26
C LEU A 134 -0.36 4.09 -0.82
N MET A 135 0.82 3.54 -0.49
CA MET A 135 1.46 3.78 0.81
C MET A 135 1.70 5.27 1.04
N ALA A 136 2.18 6.00 0.02
CA ALA A 136 2.39 7.45 0.11
C ALA A 136 1.07 8.21 0.31
N VAL A 137 0.02 7.85 -0.43
CA VAL A 137 -1.35 8.39 -0.26
C VAL A 137 -1.85 8.14 1.16
N GLY A 138 -1.69 6.92 1.68
CA GLY A 138 -2.12 6.56 3.03
C GLY A 138 -1.38 7.35 4.11
N ALA A 139 -0.05 7.39 4.03
CA ALA A 139 0.79 8.15 4.95
C ALA A 139 0.45 9.65 4.95
N ALA A 140 0.39 10.25 3.76
CA ALA A 140 0.16 11.68 3.63
C ALA A 140 -1.24 12.06 4.11
N THR A 141 -2.27 11.28 3.75
CA THR A 141 -3.65 11.50 4.18
C THR A 141 -3.76 11.40 5.71
N ALA A 142 -3.14 10.37 6.29
CA ALA A 142 -3.07 10.21 7.74
C ALA A 142 -2.42 11.41 8.45
N LEU A 143 -1.27 11.85 7.96
CA LEU A 143 -0.54 13.00 8.50
C LEU A 143 -1.30 14.32 8.32
N MET A 144 -2.05 14.48 7.22
CA MET A 144 -2.89 15.64 6.95
C MET A 144 -4.13 15.70 7.86
N LEU A 145 -4.68 14.56 8.26
CA LEU A 145 -5.79 14.47 9.22
C LEU A 145 -5.30 14.63 10.65
N ALA A 146 -4.12 14.08 10.95
CA ALA A 146 -3.48 14.17 12.25
C ALA A 146 -2.48 15.34 12.35
N ARG A 147 -2.78 16.50 11.76
CA ARG A 147 -1.88 17.69 11.80
C ARG A 147 -1.45 18.08 13.21
N ARG A 148 -2.29 17.81 14.22
CA ARG A 148 -1.99 18.11 15.63
C ARG A 148 -0.91 17.21 16.24
N THR A 149 -0.59 16.06 15.63
CA THR A 149 0.47 15.18 16.10
C THR A 149 1.81 15.47 15.43
N GLN A 150 1.86 16.36 14.44
CA GLN A 150 3.09 16.73 13.73
C GLN A 150 4.14 17.28 14.72
N GLY A 151 5.40 16.88 14.52
CA GLY A 151 6.50 17.21 15.45
C GLY A 151 6.56 16.35 16.71
N THR A 152 5.65 15.39 16.88
CA THR A 152 5.68 14.42 17.98
C THR A 152 6.02 13.01 17.48
N PRO A 153 6.51 12.09 18.34
CA PRO A 153 6.72 10.69 17.97
C PRO A 153 5.46 9.97 17.45
N ALA A 154 4.27 10.47 17.80
CA ALA A 154 3.00 9.91 17.32
C ALA A 154 2.75 10.14 15.83
N ALA A 155 3.36 11.17 15.21
CA ALA A 155 3.23 11.41 13.77
C ALA A 155 3.76 10.21 12.96
N GLY A 156 4.90 9.64 13.36
CA GLY A 156 5.44 8.44 12.72
C GLY A 156 4.45 7.28 12.74
N ILE A 157 3.93 6.96 13.93
CA ILE A 157 2.97 5.87 14.13
C ILE A 157 1.69 6.09 13.30
N VAL A 158 1.13 7.30 13.32
CA VAL A 158 -0.10 7.62 12.58
C VAL A 158 0.13 7.55 11.07
N GLY A 159 1.24 8.09 10.57
CA GLY A 159 1.60 8.02 9.15
C GLY A 159 1.77 6.57 8.68
N THR A 160 2.52 5.75 9.42
CA THR A 160 2.71 4.33 9.10
C THR A 160 1.41 3.54 9.22
N SER A 161 0.53 3.91 10.16
CA SER A 161 -0.83 3.33 10.26
C SER A 161 -1.69 3.68 9.03
N GLY A 162 -1.53 4.88 8.48
CA GLY A 162 -2.14 5.27 7.20
C GLY A 162 -1.63 4.42 6.04
N SER A 163 -0.31 4.23 5.92
CA SER A 163 0.25 3.30 4.92
C SER A 163 -0.32 1.89 5.08
N ALA A 164 -0.41 1.38 6.31
CA ALA A 164 -0.95 0.05 6.58
C ALA A 164 -2.43 -0.09 6.13
N ALA A 165 -3.26 0.93 6.33
CA ALA A 165 -4.63 0.96 5.82
C ALA A 165 -4.70 0.95 4.30
N ALA A 166 -3.81 1.69 3.61
CA ALA A 166 -3.74 1.70 2.16
C ALA A 166 -3.25 0.36 1.58
N VAL A 167 -2.29 -0.29 2.24
CA VAL A 167 -1.82 -1.64 1.87
C VAL A 167 -2.94 -2.67 2.06
N ALA A 168 -3.70 -2.59 3.15
CA ALA A 168 -4.85 -3.48 3.36
C ALA A 168 -5.95 -3.30 2.30
N VAL A 169 -6.09 -2.09 1.75
CA VAL A 169 -7.04 -1.78 0.67
C VAL A 169 -6.63 -2.47 -0.64
N ILE A 170 -5.37 -2.37 -1.06
CA ILE A 170 -4.95 -3.00 -2.33
C ILE A 170 -4.95 -4.53 -2.26
N PHE A 171 -4.52 -5.12 -1.14
CA PHE A 171 -4.45 -6.58 -1.00
C PHE A 171 -5.73 -7.21 -0.45
N GLY A 172 -6.72 -6.41 -0.06
CA GLY A 172 -7.95 -6.88 0.59
C GLY A 172 -7.71 -7.64 1.91
N SER A 173 -6.51 -7.54 2.49
CA SER A 173 -6.10 -8.35 3.64
C SER A 173 -5.29 -7.53 4.65
N PRO A 174 -5.76 -7.40 5.89
CA PRO A 174 -5.01 -6.73 6.95
C PRO A 174 -3.75 -7.51 7.35
N LEU A 175 -3.70 -8.82 7.06
CA LEU A 175 -2.53 -9.66 7.34
C LEU A 175 -1.37 -9.34 6.40
N VAL A 176 -1.64 -9.08 5.13
CA VAL A 176 -0.59 -8.67 4.18
C VAL A 176 0.01 -7.33 4.61
N ALA A 177 -0.84 -6.39 5.02
CA ALA A 177 -0.38 -5.12 5.59
C ALA A 177 0.49 -5.32 6.83
N ALA A 178 0.15 -6.28 7.70
CA ALA A 178 0.95 -6.62 8.87
C ALA A 178 2.38 -7.05 8.50
N VAL A 179 2.50 -7.98 7.54
CA VAL A 179 3.79 -8.50 7.08
C VAL A 179 4.61 -7.38 6.44
N PHE A 180 4.00 -6.56 5.56
CA PHE A 180 4.68 -5.40 4.97
C PHE A 180 5.26 -4.45 6.02
N ILE A 181 4.50 -4.17 7.08
CA ILE A 181 4.94 -3.29 8.16
C ILE A 181 6.07 -3.93 8.97
N LEU A 182 6.02 -5.25 9.21
CA LEU A 182 7.08 -5.99 9.89
C LEU A 182 8.38 -5.98 9.07
N GLU A 183 8.30 -6.22 7.76
CA GLU A 183 9.44 -6.17 6.84
C GLU A 183 10.02 -4.75 6.74
N ALA A 184 9.16 -3.74 6.56
CA ALA A 184 9.58 -2.34 6.44
C ALA A 184 10.17 -1.76 7.75
N ALA A 185 9.72 -2.25 8.90
CA ALA A 185 10.28 -1.87 10.19
C ALA A 185 11.54 -2.68 10.55
N GLY A 186 11.77 -3.81 9.89
CA GLY A 186 12.85 -4.75 10.20
C GLY A 186 12.80 -5.28 11.64
N PHE A 187 13.94 -5.80 12.11
CA PHE A 187 14.13 -6.22 13.50
C PHE A 187 14.25 -5.02 14.47
N ALA A 188 13.29 -4.10 14.46
CA ALA A 188 13.25 -2.90 15.30
C ALA A 188 13.06 -3.16 16.82
N GLY A 189 13.18 -4.40 17.26
CA GLY A 189 13.14 -4.80 18.67
C GLY A 189 11.84 -4.37 19.38
N PRO A 190 11.90 -4.01 20.69
CA PRO A 190 10.72 -3.73 21.51
C PRO A 190 9.85 -2.53 21.05
N LYS A 191 10.33 -1.71 20.11
CA LYS A 191 9.58 -0.58 19.55
C LYS A 191 8.54 -1.05 18.51
N LEU A 192 8.79 -2.19 17.86
CA LEU A 192 7.89 -2.77 16.86
C LEU A 192 6.51 -3.09 17.44
N THR A 193 6.46 -3.63 18.66
CA THR A 193 5.19 -3.98 19.32
C THR A 193 4.28 -2.77 19.53
N LYS A 194 4.86 -1.57 19.73
CA LYS A 194 4.09 -0.31 19.91
C LYS A 194 3.58 0.26 18.59
N LEU A 195 4.25 -0.07 17.49
CA LEU A 195 3.85 0.36 16.14
C LEU A 195 2.83 -0.59 15.53
N LEU A 196 2.98 -1.89 15.80
CA LEU A 196 2.22 -2.95 15.14
C LEU A 196 0.72 -2.85 15.44
N LEU A 197 0.33 -2.68 16.71
CA LEU A 197 -1.08 -2.67 17.09
C LEU A 197 -1.87 -1.50 16.46
N PRO A 198 -1.40 -0.24 16.48
CA PRO A 198 -2.02 0.85 15.71
C PRO A 198 -2.12 0.58 14.20
N CYS A 199 -1.06 0.02 13.60
CA CYS A 199 -1.04 -0.28 12.16
C CYS A 199 -2.03 -1.38 11.81
N LEU A 200 -2.09 -2.46 12.60
CA LEU A 200 -3.03 -3.56 12.43
C LEU A 200 -4.48 -3.11 12.59
N LEU A 201 -4.75 -2.26 13.59
CA LEU A 201 -6.09 -1.69 13.79
C LEU A 201 -6.51 -0.87 12.56
N SER A 202 -5.64 0.02 12.10
CA SER A 202 -5.88 0.84 10.91
C SER A 202 -6.05 -0.01 9.65
N ALA A 203 -5.22 -1.04 9.47
CA ALA A 203 -5.32 -2.03 8.39
C ALA A 203 -6.64 -2.81 8.42
N GLY A 204 -7.07 -3.26 9.60
CA GLY A 204 -8.34 -3.95 9.79
C GLY A 204 -9.54 -3.07 9.44
N VAL A 205 -9.54 -1.81 9.90
CA VAL A 205 -10.53 -0.81 9.49
C VAL A 205 -10.50 -0.61 7.98
N GLY A 206 -9.31 -0.52 7.40
CA GLY A 206 -9.17 -0.30 5.97
C GLY A 206 -9.69 -1.44 5.10
N ALA A 207 -9.45 -2.69 5.51
CA ALA A 207 -10.03 -3.86 4.84
C ALA A 207 -11.57 -3.87 4.92
N LEU A 208 -12.15 -3.49 6.07
CA LEU A 208 -13.61 -3.39 6.22
C LEU A 208 -14.22 -2.29 5.34
N ILE A 209 -13.57 -1.13 5.26
CA ILE A 209 -14.03 -0.05 4.38
C ILE A 209 -13.88 -0.44 2.91
N PHE A 210 -12.77 -1.08 2.53
CA PHE A 210 -12.56 -1.55 1.17
C PHE A 210 -13.61 -2.56 0.72
N THR A 211 -13.85 -3.60 1.53
CA THR A 211 -14.88 -4.61 1.27
C THR A 211 -16.28 -4.01 1.22
N GLY A 212 -16.61 -3.09 2.12
CA GLY A 212 -17.88 -2.35 2.09
C GLY A 212 -18.04 -1.49 0.84
N LEU A 213 -17.03 -0.70 0.49
CA LEU A 213 -17.05 0.15 -0.71
C LEU A 213 -17.10 -0.68 -1.99
N GLY A 214 -16.36 -1.77 -2.08
CA GLY A 214 -16.43 -2.70 -3.22
C GLY A 214 -17.85 -3.23 -3.43
N ALA A 215 -18.49 -3.69 -2.35
CA ALA A 215 -19.88 -4.16 -2.40
C ALA A 215 -20.88 -3.06 -2.78
N TRP A 216 -20.69 -1.81 -2.32
CA TRP A 216 -21.63 -0.71 -2.58
C TRP A 216 -21.45 -0.06 -3.95
N THR A 217 -20.21 0.02 -4.44
CA THR A 217 -19.89 0.70 -5.70
C THR A 217 -19.91 -0.23 -6.90
N GLY A 218 -19.82 -1.55 -6.68
CA GLY A 218 -19.76 -2.55 -7.75
C GLY A 218 -18.46 -2.50 -8.56
N LEU A 219 -17.46 -1.75 -8.09
CA LEU A 219 -16.13 -1.74 -8.71
C LEU A 219 -15.49 -3.12 -8.53
N PRO A 220 -14.92 -3.71 -9.61
CA PRO A 220 -14.32 -5.04 -9.53
C PRO A 220 -13.19 -5.02 -8.51
N VAL A 221 -13.40 -5.77 -7.43
CA VAL A 221 -12.34 -6.08 -6.48
C VAL A 221 -11.48 -7.11 -7.17
N SER A 222 -10.27 -6.74 -7.57
CA SER A 222 -9.33 -7.67 -8.21
C SER A 222 -8.92 -8.74 -7.19
N SER A 223 -9.67 -9.83 -7.09
CA SER A 223 -9.23 -11.08 -6.49
C SER A 223 -8.60 -11.92 -7.58
N LEU A 224 -7.33 -12.30 -7.39
CA LEU A 224 -6.75 -13.35 -8.20
C LEU A 224 -7.37 -14.67 -7.75
N GLU A 225 -8.33 -15.16 -8.53
CA GLU A 225 -8.91 -16.49 -8.32
C GLU A 225 -8.24 -17.46 -9.28
N LEU A 226 -7.76 -18.58 -8.73
CA LEU A 226 -7.22 -19.71 -9.48
C LEU A 226 -8.21 -20.88 -9.36
N PRO A 227 -9.37 -20.84 -10.05
CA PRO A 227 -10.37 -21.88 -9.96
C PRO A 227 -9.86 -23.19 -10.57
N GLY A 228 -10.23 -24.33 -9.97
CA GLY A 228 -9.94 -25.64 -10.52
C GLY A 228 -8.53 -26.18 -10.22
N LEU A 229 -7.81 -25.58 -9.27
CA LEU A 229 -6.62 -26.23 -8.71
C LEU A 229 -7.05 -27.52 -7.99
N PRO A 230 -6.42 -28.67 -8.29
CA PRO A 230 -6.61 -29.87 -7.50
C PRO A 230 -6.21 -29.59 -6.04
N ASP A 231 -6.78 -30.34 -5.09
CA ASP A 231 -6.38 -30.25 -3.69
C ASP A 231 -4.85 -30.32 -3.59
N ALA A 232 -4.25 -29.39 -2.84
CA ALA A 232 -2.81 -29.26 -2.75
C ALA A 232 -2.20 -30.50 -2.08
N THR A 233 -1.81 -31.49 -2.88
CA THR A 233 -1.03 -32.65 -2.44
C THR A 233 0.45 -32.29 -2.53
N LEU A 234 1.04 -31.92 -1.40
CA LEU A 234 2.46 -31.57 -1.33
C LEU A 234 3.30 -32.84 -1.47
N HIS A 235 3.91 -33.05 -2.63
CA HIS A 235 4.90 -34.11 -2.80
C HIS A 235 6.30 -33.59 -2.45
N VAL A 236 7.17 -34.47 -1.96
CA VAL A 236 8.57 -34.12 -1.67
C VAL A 236 9.29 -33.60 -2.92
N THR A 237 8.89 -34.09 -4.10
CA THR A 237 9.38 -33.63 -5.40
C THR A 237 9.06 -32.16 -5.68
N ASP A 238 7.90 -31.68 -5.24
CA ASP A 238 7.50 -30.28 -5.42
C ASP A 238 8.39 -29.38 -4.55
N LEU A 239 8.69 -29.83 -3.33
CA LEU A 239 9.61 -29.14 -2.42
C LEU A 239 11.04 -29.12 -2.98
N LEU A 240 11.51 -30.24 -3.53
CA LEU A 240 12.85 -30.36 -4.11
C LEU A 240 13.02 -29.50 -5.36
N TRP A 241 11.94 -29.22 -6.09
CA TRP A 241 11.95 -28.27 -7.21
C TRP A 241 11.99 -26.81 -6.79
N THR A 242 11.53 -26.46 -5.58
CA THR A 242 11.50 -25.05 -5.15
C THR A 242 12.88 -24.40 -5.12
N VAL A 243 13.92 -25.12 -4.68
CA VAL A 243 15.28 -24.57 -4.57
C VAL A 243 15.93 -24.35 -5.95
N PRO A 244 15.94 -25.32 -6.88
CA PRO A 244 16.39 -25.08 -8.25
C PRO A 244 15.60 -23.99 -8.97
N ALA A 245 14.27 -23.98 -8.82
CA ALA A 245 13.42 -22.96 -9.43
C ALA A 245 13.74 -21.56 -8.88
N ALA A 246 13.93 -21.42 -7.56
CA ALA A 246 14.30 -20.17 -6.92
C ALA A 246 15.69 -19.66 -7.31
N VAL A 247 16.62 -20.55 -7.68
CA VAL A 247 17.96 -20.17 -8.18
C VAL A 247 17.92 -19.80 -9.67
N ALA A 248 16.98 -20.36 -10.43
CA ALA A 248 16.87 -20.14 -11.87
C ALA A 248 16.14 -18.84 -12.25
N ILE A 249 15.31 -18.29 -11.35
CA ILE A 249 14.56 -17.04 -11.51
C ILE A 249 15.37 -15.88 -10.93
#